data_AF-A0A131XB91-F1
#
_entry.id   AF-A0A131XB91-F1
#
_cell.length_a   1.000
_cell.length_b   1.000
_cell.length_c   1.000
_cell.angle_alpha   90.00
_cell.angle_beta   90.00
_cell.angle_gamma   90.00
#
_symmetry.space_group_name_H-M   'P 1'
#
loop_
_entity.id
_entity.type
_entity.pdbx_description
1 polymer ?
#
loop_
_entity_poly.entity_id
_entity_poly.type
_entity_poly.pdbx_seq_one_letter_code
_entity_poly.pdbx_strand_id
1 'polypeptide(L)'
;ERREAGIFYVNRFFPLWLQCGGTAEGGTPSPEFLREHPRFLSLLKTYGAPETVPDGKVASLNKRVVTVEIHAPQEPDRGPIRKRLPLSMSVEKLKALVTQLFPRKGSHFCLSVGSLEEGKESVLDKERRDLGFYDITDGSRIYVRW
;
A
#
# COMPACT_ATOMS: atom_id res chain seq x y z
N GLU A 1 24.78 -10.48 15.64
CA GLU A 1 24.42 -9.08 15.35
C GLU A 1 24.83 -8.56 13.95
N ARG A 2 26.11 -8.48 13.54
CA ARG A 2 26.46 -7.96 12.17
C ARG A 2 26.07 -8.87 11.00
N ARG A 3 26.07 -10.19 11.21
CA ARG A 3 25.79 -11.19 10.17
C ARG A 3 24.31 -11.24 9.79
N GLU A 4 23.44 -11.17 10.79
CA GLU A 4 21.98 -11.21 10.62
C GLU A 4 21.47 -9.99 9.86
N ALA A 5 22.02 -8.80 10.13
CA ALA A 5 21.69 -7.59 9.39
C ALA A 5 22.08 -7.68 7.90
N GLY A 6 23.21 -8.32 7.59
CA GLY A 6 23.66 -8.56 6.22
C GLY A 6 22.73 -9.53 5.48
N ILE A 7 22.35 -10.63 6.12
CA ILE A 7 21.41 -11.62 5.56
C ILE A 7 20.03 -10.98 5.34
N PHE A 8 19.52 -10.23 6.32
CA PHE A 8 18.25 -9.52 6.19
C PHE A 8 18.26 -8.52 5.02
N TYR A 9 19.37 -7.80 4.85
CA TYR A 9 19.54 -6.87 3.75
C TYR A 9 19.54 -7.57 2.39
N VAL A 10 20.25 -8.70 2.25
CA VAL A 10 20.24 -9.51 1.01
C VAL A 10 18.82 -9.97 0.72
N ASN A 11 18.13 -10.61 1.67
CA ASN A 11 16.79 -11.14 1.47
C ASN A 11 15.77 -10.05 1.06
N ARG A 12 15.88 -8.86 1.64
CA ARG A 12 14.97 -7.74 1.36
C ARG A 12 15.13 -7.17 -0.05
N PHE A 13 16.36 -7.08 -0.55
CA PHE A 13 16.66 -6.43 -1.84
C PHE A 13 16.94 -7.42 -2.99
N PHE A 14 17.03 -8.73 -2.71
CA PHE A 14 17.13 -9.79 -3.72
C PHE A 14 16.01 -9.81 -4.78
N PRO A 15 14.72 -9.57 -4.46
CA PRO A 15 13.69 -9.49 -5.51
C PRO A 15 13.89 -8.27 -6.43
N LEU A 16 14.36 -7.14 -5.88
CA LEU A 16 14.69 -5.95 -6.68
C LEU A 16 15.91 -6.22 -7.58
N TRP A 17 16.90 -6.93 -7.06
CA TRP A 17 18.07 -7.39 -7.81
C TRP A 17 17.68 -8.25 -9.03
N LEU A 18 16.79 -9.23 -8.84
CA LEU A 18 16.26 -10.06 -9.93
C LEU A 18 15.52 -9.22 -10.98
N GLN A 19 14.68 -8.26 -10.56
CA GLN A 19 13.96 -7.37 -11.48
C GLN A 19 14.90 -6.46 -12.29
N CYS A 20 16.05 -6.08 -11.73
CA CYS A 20 17.07 -5.30 -12.41
C CYS A 20 17.97 -6.13 -13.34
N GLY A 21 17.65 -7.42 -13.60
CA GLY A 21 18.44 -8.31 -14.44
C GLY A 21 19.58 -9.02 -13.72
N GLY A 22 19.63 -8.93 -12.39
CA GLY A 22 20.58 -9.65 -11.56
C GLY A 22 20.26 -11.14 -11.45
N THR A 23 21.28 -11.98 -11.34
CA THR A 23 21.15 -13.42 -11.10
C THR A 23 21.73 -13.80 -9.73
N ALA A 24 21.43 -15.02 -9.26
CA ALA A 24 21.94 -15.56 -8.00
C ALA A 24 23.48 -15.55 -7.90
N GLU A 25 24.16 -15.57 -9.06
CA GLU A 25 25.61 -15.72 -9.18
C GLU A 25 26.34 -14.40 -9.47
N GLY A 26 25.60 -13.30 -9.64
CA GLY A 26 26.18 -11.98 -9.96
C GLY A 26 26.12 -11.64 -11.45
N GLY A 27 24.91 -11.57 -12.01
CA GLY A 27 24.65 -11.10 -13.37
C GLY A 27 24.95 -9.60 -13.59
N THR A 28 24.46 -9.04 -14.69
CA THR A 28 24.63 -7.63 -15.07
C THR A 28 23.40 -6.82 -14.61
N PRO A 29 23.39 -6.28 -13.39
CA PRO A 29 22.26 -5.49 -12.90
C PRO A 29 22.21 -4.12 -13.60
N SER A 30 21.04 -3.50 -13.53
CA SER A 30 20.88 -2.08 -13.87
C SER A 30 21.87 -1.20 -13.07
N PRO A 31 22.55 -0.23 -13.73
CA PRO A 31 23.51 0.66 -13.08
C PRO A 31 22.90 1.52 -11.96
N GLU A 32 21.59 1.75 -12.01
CA GLU A 32 20.84 2.47 -10.97
C GLU A 32 20.88 1.73 -9.63
N PHE A 33 20.66 0.41 -9.66
CA PHE A 33 20.67 -0.43 -8.46
C PHE A 33 22.07 -0.50 -7.83
N LEU A 34 23.12 -0.60 -8.64
CA LEU A 34 24.50 -0.60 -8.14
C LEU A 34 24.88 0.71 -7.45
N ARG A 35 24.32 1.83 -7.92
CA ARG A 35 24.57 3.15 -7.35
C ARG A 35 23.89 3.31 -6.00
N GLU A 36 22.67 2.79 -5.85
CA GLU A 36 21.92 2.82 -4.58
C GLU A 36 22.41 1.75 -3.59
N HIS A 37 22.89 0.60 -4.08
CA HIS A 37 23.22 -0.57 -3.27
C HIS A 37 24.64 -1.11 -3.55
N PRO A 38 25.71 -0.31 -3.38
CA PRO A 38 27.08 -0.70 -3.76
C PRO A 38 27.64 -1.90 -2.99
N ARG A 39 27.11 -2.18 -1.78
CA ARG A 39 27.53 -3.32 -0.95
C ARG A 39 26.74 -4.60 -1.21
N PHE A 40 25.68 -4.54 -2.02
CA PHE A 40 24.77 -5.68 -2.21
C PHE A 40 25.48 -6.88 -2.83
N LEU A 41 26.31 -6.66 -3.86
CA LEU A 41 27.11 -7.72 -4.49
C LEU A 41 28.07 -8.42 -3.51
N SER A 42 28.75 -7.66 -2.65
CA SER A 42 29.64 -8.24 -1.64
C SER A 42 28.88 -9.07 -0.61
N LEU A 43 27.70 -8.60 -0.19
CA LEU A 43 26.84 -9.31 0.75
C LEU A 43 26.26 -10.57 0.11
N LEU A 44 25.83 -10.50 -1.15
CA LEU A 44 25.33 -11.66 -1.91
C LEU A 44 26.43 -12.72 -2.09
N LYS A 45 27.68 -12.32 -2.38
CA LYS A 45 28.82 -13.25 -2.44
C LYS A 45 29.15 -13.90 -1.09
N THR A 46 28.92 -13.17 0.00
CA THR A 46 29.28 -13.63 1.36
C THR A 46 28.21 -14.52 1.97
N TYR A 47 26.93 -14.26 1.66
CA TYR A 47 25.78 -14.95 2.27
C TYR A 47 25.01 -15.87 1.32
N GLY A 48 25.28 -15.79 0.01
CA GLY A 48 24.57 -16.56 -1.02
C GLY A 48 23.19 -16.00 -1.35
N ALA A 49 22.59 -16.56 -2.39
CA ALA A 49 21.20 -16.27 -2.73
C ALA A 49 20.26 -16.82 -1.62
N PRO A 50 19.19 -16.10 -1.27
CA PRO A 50 18.21 -16.59 -0.31
C PRO A 50 17.54 -17.87 -0.80
N GLU A 51 17.44 -18.86 0.08
CA GLU A 51 16.80 -20.17 -0.19
C GLU A 51 15.30 -20.03 -0.47
N THR A 52 14.66 -19.01 0.10
CA THR A 52 13.29 -18.60 -0.24
C THR A 52 13.37 -17.20 -0.79
N VAL A 53 13.11 -17.03 -2.09
CA VAL A 53 12.82 -15.72 -2.66
C VAL A 53 11.49 -15.28 -2.04
N PRO A 54 11.45 -14.30 -1.12
CA PRO A 54 10.16 -13.77 -0.70
C PRO A 54 9.50 -13.23 -1.97
N ASP A 55 8.30 -13.71 -2.25
CA ASP A 55 7.47 -13.31 -3.38
C ASP A 55 7.64 -11.81 -3.61
N GLY A 56 8.07 -11.44 -4.82
CA GLY A 56 8.61 -10.15 -5.21
C GLY A 56 7.63 -8.98 -5.12
N LYS A 57 6.86 -8.86 -4.05
CA LYS A 57 6.44 -7.57 -3.49
C LYS A 57 7.66 -6.91 -2.87
N VAL A 58 8.59 -6.52 -3.75
CA VAL A 58 9.36 -5.29 -3.54
C VAL A 58 8.37 -4.29 -2.99
N ALA A 59 8.67 -3.80 -1.80
CA ALA A 59 8.03 -2.64 -1.22
C ALA A 59 8.34 -1.45 -2.14
N SER A 60 7.71 -1.40 -3.31
CA SER A 60 7.47 -0.19 -4.07
C SER A 60 6.66 0.66 -3.13
N LEU A 61 7.39 1.44 -2.34
CA LEU A 61 6.93 2.36 -1.33
C LEU A 61 5.56 2.87 -1.73
N ASN A 62 4.56 2.41 -0.99
CA ASN A 62 3.14 2.46 -1.29
C ASN A 62 2.73 3.77 -2.00
N LYS A 63 2.68 3.73 -3.34
CA LYS A 63 2.03 4.76 -4.16
C LYS A 63 1.01 4.11 -5.10
N ARG A 64 0.40 3.01 -4.65
CA ARG A 64 -0.75 2.43 -5.33
C ARG A 64 -1.94 3.36 -5.07
N VAL A 65 -2.45 3.94 -6.14
CA VAL A 65 -3.65 4.77 -6.11
C VAL A 65 -4.81 3.89 -6.57
N VAL A 66 -5.90 3.89 -5.82
CA VAL A 66 -7.14 3.17 -6.14
C VAL A 66 -8.25 4.16 -6.40
N THR A 67 -9.18 3.81 -7.28
CA THR A 67 -10.38 4.60 -7.52
C THR A 67 -11.53 4.03 -6.71
N VAL A 68 -12.09 4.83 -5.81
CA VAL A 68 -13.22 4.46 -4.96
C VAL A 68 -14.43 5.34 -5.24
N GLU A 69 -15.61 4.81 -4.95
CA GLU A 69 -16.86 5.56 -4.99
C GLU A 69 -17.30 5.90 -3.56
N ILE A 70 -17.44 7.19 -3.25
CA ILE A 70 -17.89 7.64 -1.93
C ILE A 70 -19.40 7.91 -2.01
N HIS A 71 -20.17 7.16 -1.22
CA HIS A 71 -21.63 7.23 -1.15
C HIS A 71 -22.08 7.78 0.20
N ALA A 72 -23.07 8.67 0.20
CA ALA A 72 -23.79 9.10 1.38
C ALA A 72 -25.22 8.53 1.33
N PRO A 73 -25.51 7.39 1.98
CA PRO A 73 -26.86 6.80 1.92
C PRO A 73 -27.94 7.72 2.51
N GLN A 74 -27.59 8.67 3.37
CA GLN A 74 -28.49 9.70 3.89
C GLN A 74 -28.83 10.81 2.88
N GLU A 75 -28.06 10.96 1.80
CA GLU A 75 -28.28 11.95 0.74
C GLU A 75 -28.23 11.27 -0.65
N PRO A 76 -29.21 10.41 -0.97
CA PRO A 76 -29.19 9.63 -2.21
C PRO A 76 -29.25 10.50 -3.48
N ASP A 77 -29.83 11.71 -3.38
CA ASP A 77 -30.00 12.65 -4.50
C ASP A 77 -28.66 13.20 -5.02
N ARG A 78 -27.64 13.29 -4.16
CA ARG A 78 -26.32 13.84 -4.51
C ARG A 78 -25.47 12.91 -5.39
N GLY A 79 -25.80 11.62 -5.41
CA GLY A 79 -25.07 10.59 -6.15
C GLY A 79 -23.68 10.25 -5.60
N PRO A 80 -23.03 9.19 -6.13
CA PRO A 80 -21.70 8.79 -5.72
C PRO A 80 -20.61 9.75 -6.20
N ILE A 81 -19.62 10.02 -5.34
CA ILE A 81 -18.44 10.82 -5.67
C ILE A 81 -17.26 9.89 -5.93
N ARG A 82 -16.83 9.79 -7.19
CA ARG A 82 -15.64 9.02 -7.57
C ARG A 82 -14.36 9.76 -7.21
N LYS A 83 -13.49 9.15 -6.41
CA LYS A 83 -12.19 9.72 -6.01
C LYS A 83 -11.05 8.73 -6.15
N ARG A 84 -9.89 9.25 -6.55
CA ARG A 84 -8.63 8.51 -6.57
C ARG A 84 -7.89 8.76 -5.27
N LEU A 85 -7.63 7.71 -4.50
CA LEU A 85 -7.00 7.79 -3.19
C LEU A 85 -5.74 6.91 -3.17
N PRO A 86 -4.63 7.39 -2.58
CA PRO A 86 -3.49 6.52 -2.36
C PRO A 86 -3.80 5.52 -1.24
N LEU A 87 -3.39 4.26 -1.41
CA LEU A 87 -3.57 3.22 -0.39
C LEU A 87 -2.82 3.52 0.92
N SER A 88 -1.84 4.43 0.88
CA SER A 88 -1.10 4.95 2.05
C SER A 88 -1.76 6.15 2.70
N MET A 89 -2.94 6.54 2.24
CA MET A 89 -3.71 7.55 2.94
C MET A 89 -4.15 6.96 4.28
N SER A 90 -3.97 7.70 5.37
CA SER A 90 -4.53 7.30 6.66
C SER A 90 -6.05 7.53 6.68
N VAL A 91 -6.76 6.73 7.49
CA VAL A 91 -8.19 6.90 7.71
C VAL A 91 -8.53 8.31 8.24
N GLU A 92 -7.69 8.88 9.09
CA GLU A 92 -7.84 10.28 9.56
C GLU A 92 -7.88 11.29 8.39
N LYS A 93 -6.95 11.18 7.43
CA LYS A 93 -6.93 12.05 6.25
C LYS A 93 -8.15 11.81 5.37
N LEU A 94 -8.60 10.56 5.23
CA LEU A 94 -9.82 10.24 4.51
C LEU A 94 -11.03 10.92 5.17
N LYS A 95 -11.13 10.89 6.50
CA LYS A 95 -12.17 11.60 7.24
C LYS A 95 -12.13 13.11 6.95
N ALA A 96 -10.95 13.73 7.02
CA ALA A 96 -10.80 15.15 6.69
C ALA A 96 -11.28 15.47 5.26
N LEU A 97 -10.93 14.63 4.28
CA LEU A 97 -11.39 14.76 2.89
C LEU A 97 -12.91 14.63 2.80
N VAL A 98 -13.51 13.66 3.50
CA VAL A 98 -14.96 13.48 3.55
C VAL A 98 -15.65 14.69 4.18
N THR A 99 -15.11 15.28 5.26
CA THR A 99 -15.65 16.52 5.84
C THR A 99 -15.68 17.67 4.84
N GLN A 100 -14.67 17.77 3.98
CA GLN A 100 -14.64 18.79 2.91
C GLN A 100 -15.66 18.49 1.80
N LEU A 101 -15.89 17.21 1.48
CA LEU A 101 -16.89 16.80 0.49
C LEU A 101 -18.31 16.94 1.03
N PHE A 102 -18.53 16.67 2.31
CA PHE A 102 -19.83 16.70 2.99
C PHE A 102 -19.76 17.66 4.19
N PRO A 103 -19.71 18.99 3.94
CA PRO A 103 -19.59 19.98 5.00
C PRO A 103 -20.87 19.99 5.85
N ARG A 104 -20.85 19.30 6.98
CA ARG A 104 -21.90 19.34 8.01
C ARG A 104 -21.34 19.87 9.31
N LYS A 105 -22.02 20.84 9.92
CA LYS A 105 -21.61 21.41 11.21
C LYS A 105 -21.89 20.38 12.31
N GLY A 106 -20.84 19.98 13.04
CA GLY A 106 -20.96 19.23 14.29
C GLY A 106 -21.32 17.74 14.18
N SER A 107 -21.38 17.16 12.98
CA SER A 107 -21.68 15.73 12.82
C SER A 107 -20.44 14.87 13.01
N HIS A 108 -20.48 13.94 13.96
CA HIS A 108 -19.61 12.77 13.92
C HIS A 108 -20.08 11.88 12.79
N PHE A 109 -19.19 11.53 11.86
CA PHE A 109 -19.50 10.61 10.78
C PHE A 109 -18.68 9.33 10.94
N CYS A 110 -19.32 8.22 10.64
CA CYS A 110 -18.73 6.89 10.55
C CYS A 110 -18.47 6.57 9.08
N LEU A 111 -17.29 6.04 8.81
CA LEU A 111 -16.90 5.57 7.49
C LEU A 111 -16.88 4.04 7.50
N SER A 112 -17.46 3.45 6.48
CA SER A 112 -17.36 2.01 6.22
C SER A 112 -16.93 1.79 4.78
N VAL A 113 -16.16 0.75 4.52
CA VAL A 113 -15.80 0.32 3.16
C VAL A 113 -16.45 -1.02 2.87
N GLY A 114 -17.00 -1.19 1.67
CA GLY A 114 -17.53 -2.45 1.19
C GLY A 114 -17.03 -2.75 -0.21
N SER A 115 -16.73 -4.03 -0.46
CA SER A 115 -16.49 -4.57 -1.79
C SER A 115 -17.79 -5.09 -2.38
N LEU A 116 -17.99 -4.85 -3.68
CA LEU A 116 -19.19 -5.31 -4.41
C LEU A 116 -19.34 -6.84 -4.38
N GLU A 117 -18.21 -7.55 -4.34
CA GLU A 117 -18.14 -9.01 -4.48
C GLU A 117 -18.47 -9.78 -3.19
N GLU A 118 -18.13 -9.23 -2.02
CA GLU A 118 -18.30 -9.94 -0.73
C GLU A 118 -19.51 -9.45 0.08
N GLY A 119 -20.10 -8.29 -0.25
CA GLY A 119 -21.18 -7.69 0.56
C GLY A 119 -20.77 -7.37 2.01
N LYS A 120 -19.48 -7.52 2.33
CA LYS A 120 -18.92 -7.36 3.67
C LYS A 120 -18.46 -5.91 3.82
N GLU A 121 -19.16 -5.17 4.67
CA GLU A 121 -18.74 -3.84 5.07
C GLU A 121 -17.78 -3.90 6.26
N SER A 122 -16.64 -3.21 6.15
CA SER A 122 -15.67 -3.03 7.23
C SER A 122 -15.68 -1.58 7.70
N VAL A 123 -15.86 -1.37 9.00
CA VAL A 123 -15.83 -0.02 9.58
C VAL A 123 -14.38 0.47 9.63
N LEU A 124 -14.16 1.72 9.22
CA LEU A 124 -12.86 2.39 9.24
C LEU A 124 -12.65 3.03 10.63
N ASP A 125 -12.48 2.19 11.65
CA ASP A 125 -12.32 2.59 13.06
C ASP A 125 -10.89 3.04 13.41
N LYS A 126 -9.88 2.52 12.69
CA LYS A 126 -8.46 2.73 13.03
C LYS A 126 -7.90 3.93 12.28
N GLU A 127 -8.00 5.10 12.90
CA GLU A 127 -7.63 6.40 12.29
C GLU A 127 -6.17 6.47 11.80
N ARG A 128 -5.26 5.81 12.51
CA ARG A 128 -3.82 5.75 12.18
C ARG A 128 -3.45 4.67 11.16
N ARG A 129 -4.39 3.80 10.77
CA ARG A 129 -4.13 2.79 9.73
C ARG A 129 -4.32 3.39 8.35
N ASP A 130 -3.57 2.85 7.40
CA ASP A 130 -3.67 3.18 6.00
C ASP A 130 -4.85 2.46 5.33
N LEU A 131 -5.36 3.00 4.23
CA LEU A 131 -6.43 2.38 3.44
C LEU A 131 -6.08 0.97 2.95
N GLY A 132 -4.79 0.70 2.66
CA GLY A 132 -4.32 -0.63 2.28
C GLY A 132 -4.47 -1.70 3.36
N PHE A 133 -4.70 -1.32 4.63
CA PHE A 133 -5.01 -2.28 5.71
C PHE A 133 -6.42 -2.88 5.58
N TYR A 134 -7.33 -2.19 4.88
CA TYR A 134 -8.74 -2.56 4.76
C TYR A 134 -9.06 -3.26 3.43
N ASP A 135 -8.05 -3.83 2.77
CA ASP A 135 -8.16 -4.52 1.47
C ASP A 135 -8.95 -3.72 0.42
N ILE A 136 -8.79 -2.39 0.43
CA ILE A 136 -9.47 -1.50 -0.51
C ILE A 136 -8.85 -1.66 -1.90
N THR A 137 -9.70 -1.90 -2.89
CA THR A 137 -9.34 -2.11 -4.30
C THR A 137 -9.99 -1.06 -5.21
N ASP A 138 -9.66 -1.08 -6.50
CA ASP A 138 -10.34 -0.22 -7.47
C ASP A 138 -11.79 -0.68 -7.63
N GLY A 139 -12.73 0.26 -7.55
CA GLY A 139 -14.17 -0.01 -7.55
C GLY A 139 -14.77 -0.28 -6.17
N SER A 140 -13.98 -0.27 -5.08
CA SER A 140 -14.54 -0.33 -3.72
C SER A 140 -15.43 0.89 -3.43
N ARG A 141 -16.46 0.66 -2.60
CA ARG A 141 -17.40 1.70 -2.18
C ARG A 141 -17.14 2.10 -0.74
N ILE A 142 -17.02 3.40 -0.50
CA ILE A 142 -16.91 3.99 0.83
C ILE A 142 -18.25 4.62 1.17
N TYR A 143 -18.86 4.16 2.25
CA TYR A 143 -20.11 4.70 2.77
C TYR A 143 -19.80 5.70 3.89
N VAL A 144 -20.34 6.90 3.73
CA VAL A 144 -20.27 7.98 4.72
C VAL A 144 -21.61 8.05 5.41
N ARG A 145 -21.64 7.72 6.71
CA ARG A 145 -22.85 7.78 7.53
C ARG A 145 -22.66 8.77 8.66
N TRP A 146 -23.69 9.56 8.95
CA TRP A 146 -23.79 10.47 10.09
C TRP A 146 -25.18 10.37 10.70
#